data_AF-A0A224Z3N7-F1
#
_entry.id   AF-A0A224Z3N7-F1
#
_cell.length_a   1.000
_cell.length_b   1.000
_cell.length_c   1.000
_cell.angle_alpha   90.00
_cell.angle_beta   90.00
_cell.angle_gamma   90.00
#
_symmetry.space_group_name_H-M   'P 1'
#
loop_
_entity.id
_entity.type
_entity.pdbx_description
1 polymer ?
#
loop_
_entity_poly.entity_id
_entity_poly.type
_entity_poly.pdbx_seq_one_letter_code
_entity_poly.pdbx_strand_id
1 'polypeptide(L)'
;MQSFQDMLLLVKTAVLLTLVAVTVGKRFTRCSLSKELAKNGIPRREMANWVCLVNSESGMNTRAKHRNRDGSVDYGLFQPYSPATLKQR
;
A
#
# COMPACT_ATOMS: atom_id res chain seq x y z
N MET A 1 -5.82 29.93 29.22
CA MET A 1 -5.59 28.47 29.17
C MET A 1 -6.35 27.81 28.01
N GLN A 2 -7.65 28.10 27.80
CA GLN A 2 -8.42 27.63 26.63
C GLN A 2 -7.74 27.91 25.28
N SER A 3 -7.37 29.18 25.02
CA SER A 3 -6.77 29.59 23.74
C SER A 3 -5.47 28.85 23.38
N PHE A 4 -4.69 28.41 24.38
CA PHE A 4 -3.49 27.61 24.14
C PHE A 4 -3.84 26.16 23.74
N GLN A 5 -4.89 25.59 24.32
CA GLN A 5 -5.39 24.25 23.97
C GLN A 5 -6.03 24.25 22.58
N ASP A 6 -6.77 25.29 22.21
CA ASP A 6 -7.38 25.43 20.88
C ASP A 6 -6.31 25.54 19.78
N MET A 7 -5.27 26.35 20.03
CA MET A 7 -4.10 26.45 19.15
C MET A 7 -3.40 25.11 18.97
N LEU A 8 -3.18 24.37 20.07
CA LEU A 8 -2.58 23.04 20.03
C LEU A 8 -3.46 22.03 19.29
N LEU A 9 -4.78 22.13 19.43
CA LEU A 9 -5.73 21.29 18.71
C LEU A 9 -5.69 21.56 17.19
N LEU A 10 -5.65 22.82 16.79
CA LEU A 10 -5.53 23.22 15.38
C LEU A 10 -4.21 22.76 14.74
N VAL A 11 -3.09 22.85 15.48
CA VAL A 11 -1.79 22.35 15.00
C VAL A 11 -1.84 20.84 14.80
N LYS A 12 -2.41 20.09 15.77
CA LYS A 12 -2.54 18.62 15.65
C LYS A 12 -3.40 18.20 14.47
N THR A 13 -4.54 18.86 14.26
CA THR A 13 -5.42 18.54 13.12
C THR A 13 -4.76 18.91 11.79
N ALA A 14 -4.08 20.06 11.71
CA ALA A 14 -3.32 20.43 10.51
C ALA A 14 -2.19 19.44 10.19
N VAL A 15 -1.44 19.00 11.20
CA VAL A 15 -0.40 17.96 11.04
C VAL A 15 -1.01 16.64 10.57
N LEU A 16 -2.15 16.22 11.13
CA LEU A 16 -2.83 15.00 10.70
C LEU A 16 -3.31 15.10 9.25
N LEU A 17 -3.92 16.22 8.86
CA LEU A 17 -4.42 16.46 7.51
C LEU A 17 -3.29 16.45 6.48
N THR A 18 -2.17 17.09 6.80
CA THR A 18 -0.99 17.09 5.93
C THR A 18 -0.37 15.70 5.79
N LEU A 19 -0.29 14.92 6.86
CA LEU A 19 0.19 13.53 6.81
C LEU A 19 -0.66 12.64 5.88
N VAL A 20 -1.99 12.73 5.97
CA VAL A 20 -2.91 11.93 5.13
C VAL A 20 -2.80 12.32 3.65
N ALA A 21 -2.66 13.62 3.36
CA ALA A 21 -2.59 14.15 2.00
C ALA A 21 -1.37 13.64 1.21
N VAL A 22 -0.28 13.23 1.89
CA VAL A 22 0.99 12.82 1.25
C VAL A 22 0.99 11.31 0.89
N THR A 23 -0.09 10.57 1.15
CA THR A 23 -0.17 9.14 0.84
C THR A 23 -0.33 8.87 -0.66
N VAL A 24 0.77 8.91 -1.40
CA VAL A 24 0.81 8.61 -2.85
C VAL A 24 1.16 7.14 -3.08
N GLY A 25 0.31 6.45 -3.83
CA GLY A 25 0.63 5.10 -4.31
C GLY A 25 1.77 5.09 -5.30
N LYS A 26 2.63 4.07 -5.21
CA LYS A 26 3.80 3.89 -6.06
C LYS A 26 3.50 2.86 -7.14
N ARG A 27 3.95 3.11 -8.37
CA ARG A 27 4.09 2.08 -9.39
C ARG A 27 5.57 1.77 -9.56
N PHE A 28 5.94 0.50 -9.36
CA PHE A 28 7.32 0.07 -9.50
C PHE A 28 7.69 -0.18 -10.97
N THR A 29 8.98 -0.04 -11.25
CA THR A 29 9.62 -0.65 -12.42
C THR A 29 10.23 -1.99 -12.01
N ARG A 30 10.52 -2.88 -12.97
CA ARG A 30 11.16 -4.18 -12.69
C ARG A 30 12.40 -4.05 -11.81
N CYS A 31 13.29 -3.11 -12.14
CA CYS A 31 14.53 -2.90 -11.39
C CYS A 31 14.31 -2.30 -9.99
N SER A 32 13.41 -1.32 -9.86
CA SER A 32 13.13 -0.72 -8.55
C SER A 32 12.43 -1.70 -7.60
N LEU A 33 11.54 -2.54 -8.12
CA LEU A 33 10.96 -3.65 -7.36
C LEU A 33 12.04 -4.66 -6.95
N SER A 34 12.90 -5.08 -7.89
CA SER A 34 13.96 -6.04 -7.59
C SER A 34 14.91 -5.56 -6.50
N LYS A 35 15.24 -4.26 -6.49
CA LYS A 35 16.05 -3.64 -5.43
C LYS A 35 15.34 -3.70 -4.09
N GLU A 36 14.04 -3.39 -4.05
CA GLU A 36 13.26 -3.43 -2.80
C GLU A 36 13.12 -4.87 -2.28
N LEU A 37 12.85 -5.83 -3.15
CA LEU A 37 12.77 -7.26 -2.78
C LEU A 37 14.10 -7.76 -2.22
N ALA A 38 15.23 -7.41 -2.86
CA ALA A 38 16.56 -7.78 -2.37
C ALA A 38 16.84 -7.16 -0.98
N LYS A 39 16.46 -5.89 -0.78
CA LYS A 39 16.59 -5.21 0.52
C LYS A 39 15.78 -5.90 1.62
N ASN A 40 14.67 -6.53 1.27
CA ASN A 40 13.80 -7.28 2.19
C ASN A 40 14.13 -8.77 2.26
N GLY A 41 15.33 -9.19 1.82
CA GLY A 41 15.84 -10.55 2.04
C GLY A 41 15.42 -11.59 1.00
N ILE A 42 14.77 -11.19 -0.10
CA ILE A 42 14.45 -12.12 -1.19
C ILE A 42 15.74 -12.49 -1.93
N PRO A 43 16.08 -13.80 -2.02
CA PRO A 43 17.32 -14.24 -2.65
C PRO A 43 17.27 -14.00 -4.17
N ARG A 44 18.43 -13.67 -4.76
CA ARG A 44 18.55 -13.37 -6.20
C ARG A 44 17.95 -14.46 -7.11
N ARG A 45 18.04 -15.73 -6.72
CA ARG A 45 17.50 -16.87 -7.49
C ARG A 45 15.97 -16.85 -7.64
N GLU A 46 15.26 -16.21 -6.72
CA GLU A 46 13.79 -16.11 -6.72
C GLU A 46 13.30 -14.79 -7.31
N MET A 47 14.21 -13.85 -7.62
CA MET A 47 13.87 -12.49 -8.03
C MET A 47 12.97 -12.44 -9.27
N ALA A 48 13.26 -13.28 -10.27
CA ALA A 48 12.47 -13.35 -11.49
C ALA A 48 11.02 -13.79 -11.20
N ASN A 49 10.84 -14.74 -10.29
CA ASN A 49 9.52 -15.24 -9.90
C ASN A 49 8.71 -14.14 -9.21
N TRP A 50 9.31 -13.45 -8.24
CA TRP A 50 8.63 -12.37 -7.52
C TRP A 50 8.29 -11.18 -8.43
N VAL A 51 9.20 -10.80 -9.33
CA VAL A 51 8.93 -9.72 -10.29
C VAL A 51 7.81 -10.12 -11.27
N CYS A 52 7.79 -11.37 -11.72
CA CYS A 52 6.73 -11.90 -12.58
C CYS A 52 5.36 -11.91 -11.89
N LEU A 53 5.33 -12.40 -10.64
CA LEU A 53 4.14 -12.44 -9.80
C LEU A 53 3.56 -11.03 -9.64
N VAL A 54 4.35 -10.08 -9.16
CA VAL A 54 3.87 -8.70 -8.93
C VAL A 54 3.42 -8.03 -10.23
N ASN A 55 4.10 -8.29 -11.36
CA ASN A 55 3.68 -7.75 -12.64
C ASN A 55 2.30 -8.26 -13.06
N SER A 56 2.06 -9.55 -12.89
CA SER A 56 0.85 -10.24 -13.35
C SER A 56 -0.34 -9.91 -12.45
N GLU A 57 -0.11 -9.84 -11.14
CA GLU A 57 -1.16 -9.58 -10.15
C GLU A 57 -1.60 -8.12 -10.12
N SER A 58 -0.65 -7.17 -10.11
CA SER A 58 -0.96 -5.76 -9.83
C SER A 58 -0.51 -4.77 -10.91
N GLY A 59 0.18 -5.24 -11.96
CA GLY A 59 0.82 -4.34 -12.93
C GLY A 59 1.82 -3.41 -12.25
N MET A 60 2.55 -3.93 -11.25
CA MET A 60 3.52 -3.20 -10.43
C MET A 60 2.95 -2.05 -9.59
N ASN A 61 1.62 -1.97 -9.39
CA ASN A 61 0.98 -0.83 -8.73
C ASN A 61 0.63 -1.14 -7.27
N THR A 62 1.19 -0.39 -6.31
CA THR A 62 0.87 -0.56 -4.88
C THR A 62 -0.55 -0.14 -4.51
N ARG A 63 -1.28 0.53 -5.41
CA ARG A 63 -2.72 0.86 -5.27
C ARG A 63 -3.64 -0.09 -6.02
N ALA A 64 -3.13 -1.19 -6.58
CA ALA A 64 -3.98 -2.16 -7.25
C ALA A 64 -5.09 -2.66 -6.32
N LYS A 65 -6.28 -2.81 -6.87
CA LYS A 65 -7.46 -3.28 -6.16
C LYS A 65 -8.30 -4.08 -7.13
N HIS A 66 -8.50 -5.36 -6.83
CA HIS A 66 -9.32 -6.24 -7.64
C HIS A 66 -10.52 -6.73 -6.82
N ARG A 67 -11.72 -6.66 -7.40
CA ARG A 67 -12.94 -7.16 -6.74
C ARG A 67 -13.35 -8.46 -7.40
N ASN A 68 -13.35 -9.53 -6.61
CA ASN A 68 -13.70 -10.86 -7.05
C ASN A 68 -15.21 -11.03 -7.18
N ARG A 69 -15.62 -12.09 -7.89
CA ARG A 69 -17.03 -12.41 -8.15
C ARG A 69 -17.82 -12.74 -6.89
N ASP A 70 -17.16 -13.35 -5.92
CA ASP A 70 -17.72 -13.67 -4.59
C ASP A 70 -17.81 -12.44 -3.66
N GLY A 71 -17.38 -11.27 -4.14
CA GLY A 71 -17.41 -10.01 -3.41
C GLY A 71 -16.18 -9.76 -2.54
N SER A 72 -15.23 -10.71 -2.45
CA SER A 72 -13.92 -10.49 -1.83
C SER A 72 -13.09 -9.47 -2.62
N VAL A 73 -12.04 -8.93 -2.00
CA VAL A 73 -11.21 -7.90 -2.62
C VAL A 73 -9.74 -8.16 -2.35
N ASP A 74 -8.92 -8.08 -3.39
CA ASP A 74 -7.47 -8.23 -3.31
C ASP A 74 -6.79 -6.86 -3.42
N TYR A 75 -5.74 -6.64 -2.62
CA TYR A 75 -5.18 -5.31 -2.41
C TYR A 75 -3.67 -5.19 -2.65
N GLY A 76 -3.27 -4.07 -3.22
CA GLY A 76 -1.87 -3.66 -3.29
C GLY A 76 -1.00 -4.57 -4.16
N LEU A 77 0.29 -4.58 -3.84
CA LEU A 77 1.32 -5.06 -4.77
C LEU A 77 1.25 -6.58 -5.04
N PHE A 78 0.87 -7.36 -4.02
CA PHE A 78 0.88 -8.81 -4.04
C PHE A 78 -0.51 -9.44 -4.13
N GLN A 79 -1.57 -8.63 -4.18
CA GLN A 79 -2.97 -9.08 -4.23
C GLN A 79 -3.30 -10.21 -3.21
N PRO A 80 -3.02 -10.03 -1.90
CA PRO A 80 -3.46 -10.99 -0.90
C PRO A 80 -4.99 -10.95 -0.78
N TYR A 81 -5.57 -12.13 -0.64
CA TYR A 81 -7.01 -12.32 -0.50
C TYR A 81 -7.58 -11.61 0.74
N SER A 82 -8.67 -10.85 0.56
CA SER A 82 -9.46 -10.29 1.67
C SER A 82 -10.95 -10.65 1.54
N PRO A 83 -11.53 -11.42 2.48
CA PRO A 83 -12.92 -11.84 2.40
C PRO A 83 -13.89 -10.64 2.50
N ALA A 84 -15.03 -10.75 1.81
CA ALA A 84 -16.05 -9.70 1.74
C ALA A 84 -16.58 -9.27 3.13
N THR A 85 -16.56 -10.18 4.11
CA THR A 85 -17.10 -9.99 5.46
C THR A 85 -16.23 -9.12 6.37
N LEU A 86 -14.94 -8.89 6.05
CA LEU A 86 -14.06 -8.02 6.84
C LEU A 86 -14.34 -6.52 6.62
N LYS A 87 -15.19 -6.14 5.66
CA LYS A 87 -15.53 -4.74 5.40
C LYS A 87 -16.54 -4.14 6.41
N GLN A 88 -16.95 -4.92 7.42
CA GLN A 88 -18.03 -4.60 8.36
C GLN A 88 -17.59 -4.58 9.85
N ARG A 89 -16.29 -4.58 10.14
CA ARG A 89 -15.76 -4.29 11.48
C ARG A 89 -14.86 -3.06 11.47
#